data_AF-E9B335-F1
#
_entry.id   AF-E9B335-F1
#
_cell.length_a   1.000
_cell.length_b   1.000
_cell.length_c   1.000
_cell.angle_alpha   90.00
_cell.angle_beta   90.00
_cell.angle_gamma   90.00
#
_symmetry.space_group_name_H-M   'P 1'
#
loop_
_entity.id
_entity.type
_entity.pdbx_description
1 polymer ?
#
loop_
_entity_poly.entity_id
_entity_poly.type
_entity_poly.pdbx_seq_one_letter_code
_entity_poly.pdbx_strand_id
1 'polypeptide(L)'
;MPNSPSRTKSTAVMAAPSETWRRNSTNSFAALSAFIFLVVIGVHWTTVSREHVELPMDRVLADLRASCSTLEDTPALTSASLPPAFYGLGVWVDSPALLPSVHAALALMKERLADVLNTAAAAVPLPTHTLYTFVRLQSQVRDEVVAALVTEAQSGRSLSAKRVMRRLEHLTNEQQLGLPTLKHAFLPEVGQEVELLGLSLFSVPASALPGDAASKVQCFVADVRQAYCVLPVEEPDASNVAASSRARYSAASLTPLSYRLRAASLEAEVRAALLSVVTQQTGLASFKPADVAAWKQSREHQGCLYTITSATSTMRSIAANTNMAVPQSTERMFAVLERHVRSGSFLRAARAADDLQFHPSLTPQLYIPWDHSLISQLIVLLPMVSCTLLAARSLVEERWHSRARAKAAAQAQDAKKGQ
;
A
#
# COMPACT_ATOMS: atom_id res chain seq x y z
N MET A 1 34.79 47.06 -90.64
CA MET A 1 33.32 47.09 -90.82
C MET A 1 32.68 46.15 -89.81
N PRO A 2 31.48 46.49 -89.30
CA PRO A 2 31.20 46.49 -87.87
C PRO A 2 30.27 45.34 -87.40
N ASN A 3 30.02 45.37 -86.09
CA ASN A 3 28.87 44.86 -85.34
C ASN A 3 28.98 43.50 -84.61
N SER A 4 29.22 43.64 -83.31
CA SER A 4 28.53 42.97 -82.19
C SER A 4 27.04 42.67 -82.48
N PRO A 5 26.42 41.65 -81.85
CA PRO A 5 26.23 41.69 -80.41
C PRO A 5 26.56 40.41 -79.64
N SER A 6 27.02 40.70 -78.43
CA SER A 6 27.20 39.87 -77.26
C SER A 6 26.01 39.00 -76.85
N ARG A 7 26.32 37.72 -76.60
CA ARG A 7 26.05 37.00 -75.34
C ARG A 7 24.59 36.84 -74.92
N THR A 8 23.93 35.81 -75.47
CA THR A 8 22.82 35.10 -74.81
C THR A 8 23.36 33.95 -73.96
N LYS A 9 23.43 34.19 -72.65
CA LYS A 9 23.41 33.20 -71.54
C LYS A 9 22.64 33.93 -70.43
N SER A 10 21.67 33.38 -69.71
CA SER A 10 21.41 31.98 -69.40
C SER A 10 19.95 31.89 -68.97
N THR A 11 19.32 30.77 -69.33
CA THR A 11 18.27 30.07 -68.58
C THR A 11 17.72 30.79 -67.35
N ALA A 12 16.48 31.27 -67.47
CA ALA A 12 15.57 31.40 -66.34
C ALA A 12 15.43 30.00 -65.70
N VAL A 13 16.26 29.71 -64.72
CA VAL A 13 15.98 28.65 -63.75
C VAL A 13 14.78 29.15 -62.98
N MET A 14 13.63 28.53 -63.27
CA MET A 14 12.42 28.64 -62.48
C MET A 14 12.82 28.50 -61.01
N ALA A 15 12.75 29.60 -60.28
CA ALA A 15 12.80 29.57 -58.83
C ALA A 15 11.60 28.71 -58.41
N ALA A 16 11.88 27.47 -58.02
CA ALA A 16 10.91 26.64 -57.33
C ALA A 16 10.35 27.49 -56.19
N PRO A 17 9.02 27.55 -56.01
CA PRO A 17 8.47 28.16 -54.82
C PRO A 17 8.95 27.27 -53.67
N SER A 18 9.97 27.72 -52.95
CA SER A 18 10.29 27.15 -51.66
C SER A 18 9.01 27.31 -50.84
N GLU A 19 8.27 26.23 -50.65
CA GLU A 19 7.17 26.15 -49.72
C GLU A 19 7.74 26.52 -48.36
N THR A 20 7.68 27.81 -48.04
CA THR A 20 7.93 28.29 -46.70
C THR A 20 6.76 27.77 -45.90
N TRP A 21 6.94 26.64 -45.23
CA TRP A 21 6.19 26.29 -44.03
C TRP A 21 6.36 27.47 -43.07
N ARG A 22 5.55 28.51 -43.25
CA ARG A 22 5.56 29.69 -42.39
C ARG A 22 5.02 29.21 -41.06
N ARG A 23 5.92 29.02 -40.10
CA ARG A 23 5.57 28.99 -38.68
C ARG A 23 4.71 30.22 -38.40
N ASN A 24 3.42 30.03 -38.15
CA ASN A 24 2.45 31.11 -37.96
C ASN A 24 2.78 32.06 -36.80
N SER A 25 3.74 31.72 -35.94
CA SER A 25 4.29 32.64 -34.93
C SER A 25 5.64 32.11 -34.43
N THR A 26 6.72 32.65 -34.96
CA THR A 26 8.10 32.55 -34.44
C THR A 26 8.19 33.01 -32.98
N ASN A 27 7.43 34.04 -32.59
CA ASN A 27 7.33 34.52 -31.22
C ASN A 27 6.77 33.45 -30.28
N SER A 28 5.74 32.71 -30.70
CA SER A 28 5.16 31.60 -29.91
C SER A 28 6.14 30.44 -29.76
N PHE A 29 6.88 30.12 -30.82
CA PHE A 29 7.92 29.07 -30.76
C PHE A 29 9.09 29.45 -29.84
N ALA A 30 9.54 30.70 -29.90
CA ALA A 30 10.59 31.19 -29.03
C ALA A 30 10.15 31.29 -27.57
N ALA A 31 8.90 31.73 -27.31
CA ALA A 31 8.32 31.74 -25.98
C ALA A 31 8.20 30.31 -25.40
N LEU A 32 7.75 29.35 -26.20
CA LEU A 32 7.71 27.94 -25.81
C LEU A 32 9.12 27.40 -25.52
N SER A 33 10.09 27.70 -26.37
CA SER A 33 11.48 27.25 -26.18
C SER A 33 12.10 27.85 -24.92
N ALA A 34 11.85 29.13 -24.64
CA ALA A 34 12.30 29.79 -23.41
C ALA A 34 11.60 29.22 -22.17
N PHE A 35 10.29 28.93 -22.24
CA PHE A 35 9.55 28.29 -21.15
C PHE A 35 10.10 26.90 -20.84
N ILE A 36 10.28 26.04 -21.85
CA ILE A 36 10.85 24.70 -21.63
C ILE A 36 12.27 24.83 -21.08
N PHE A 37 13.08 25.77 -21.58
CA PHE A 37 14.42 26.02 -21.04
C PHE A 37 14.41 26.43 -19.57
N LEU A 38 13.49 27.31 -19.15
CA LEU A 38 13.33 27.70 -17.74
C LEU A 38 12.88 26.54 -16.86
N VAL A 39 11.92 25.72 -17.32
CA VAL A 39 11.48 24.52 -16.60
C VAL A 39 12.63 23.54 -16.43
N VAL A 40 13.37 23.28 -17.51
CA VAL A 40 14.53 22.39 -17.47
C VAL A 40 15.61 22.97 -16.56
N ILE A 41 15.97 24.25 -16.65
CA ILE A 41 16.89 24.89 -15.68
C ILE A 41 16.39 24.78 -14.25
N GLY A 42 15.10 24.94 -13.98
CA GLY A 42 14.56 24.80 -12.62
C GLY A 42 14.70 23.37 -12.07
N VAL A 43 14.36 22.36 -12.88
CA VAL A 43 14.53 20.94 -12.54
C VAL A 43 16.02 20.58 -12.39
N HIS A 44 16.88 21.15 -13.23
CA HIS A 44 18.33 20.94 -13.18
C HIS A 44 18.99 21.65 -12.02
N TRP A 45 18.56 22.87 -11.71
CA TRP A 45 19.04 23.62 -10.55
C TRP A 45 18.70 22.86 -9.28
N THR A 46 17.45 22.41 -9.12
CA THR A 46 17.04 21.62 -7.94
C THR A 46 17.76 20.26 -7.83
N THR A 47 18.18 19.67 -8.95
CA THR A 47 18.98 18.43 -8.92
C THR A 47 20.47 18.69 -8.67
N VAL A 48 21.02 19.80 -9.17
CA VAL A 48 22.44 20.21 -9.05
C VAL A 48 22.73 20.92 -7.71
N SER A 49 21.76 21.62 -7.14
CA SER A 49 21.87 22.32 -5.85
C SER A 49 21.65 21.41 -4.65
N ARG A 50 21.91 20.09 -4.77
CA ARG A 50 21.73 19.16 -3.66
C ARG A 50 22.69 19.51 -2.52
N GLU A 51 22.16 20.20 -1.53
CA GLU A 51 22.79 20.40 -0.24
C GLU A 51 23.00 19.01 0.39
N HIS A 52 24.25 18.75 0.78
CA HIS A 52 24.60 17.57 1.55
C HIS A 52 24.16 17.81 2.98
N VAL A 53 23.38 16.90 3.54
CA VAL A 53 22.97 16.96 4.94
C VAL A 53 23.64 15.84 5.72
N GLU A 54 24.28 16.20 6.82
CA GLU A 54 24.72 15.23 7.82
C GLU A 54 23.51 14.83 8.66
N LEU A 55 23.16 13.54 8.60
CA LEU A 55 22.12 12.99 9.47
C LEU A 55 22.76 12.61 10.81
N PRO A 56 22.38 13.23 11.95
CA PRO A 56 22.96 12.94 13.26
C PRO A 56 22.45 11.61 13.83
N MET A 57 22.66 10.53 13.08
CA MET A 57 22.14 9.19 13.38
C MET A 57 22.76 8.60 14.65
N ASP A 58 23.98 8.99 14.99
CA ASP A 58 24.64 8.61 16.25
C ASP A 58 23.84 9.02 17.48
N ARG A 59 23.22 10.22 17.46
CA ARG A 59 22.38 10.70 18.55
C ARG A 59 21.13 9.83 18.71
N VAL A 60 20.46 9.52 17.60
CA VAL A 60 19.27 8.66 17.59
C VAL A 60 19.62 7.25 18.08
N LEU A 61 20.76 6.71 17.67
CA LEU A 61 21.24 5.41 18.14
C LEU A 61 21.56 5.42 19.64
N ALA A 62 22.14 6.50 20.17
CA ALA A 62 22.37 6.65 21.60
C ALA A 62 21.06 6.67 22.39
N ASP A 63 20.08 7.46 21.94
CA ASP A 63 18.76 7.56 22.57
C ASP A 63 18.02 6.20 22.53
N LEU A 64 18.09 5.48 21.40
CA LEU A 64 17.53 4.15 21.25
C LEU A 64 18.21 3.14 22.19
N ARG A 65 19.54 3.07 22.23
CA ARG A 65 20.26 2.14 23.13
C ARG A 65 19.96 2.40 24.61
N ALA A 66 19.84 3.67 24.99
CA ALA A 66 19.42 4.05 26.33
C ALA A 66 17.97 3.59 26.64
N SER A 67 17.08 3.65 25.65
CA SER A 67 15.67 3.30 25.84
C SER A 67 15.40 1.79 25.78
N CYS A 68 16.08 1.05 24.89
CA CYS A 68 15.82 -0.37 24.66
C CYS A 68 16.45 -1.32 25.71
N SER A 69 17.39 -0.84 26.55
CA SER A 69 18.17 -1.67 27.49
C SER A 69 17.42 -2.08 28.78
N THR A 70 16.13 -1.79 28.87
CA THR A 70 15.32 -1.90 30.11
C THR A 70 14.60 -3.24 30.31
N LEU A 71 14.85 -4.26 29.48
CA LEU A 71 14.31 -5.61 29.69
C LEU A 71 15.47 -6.60 29.86
N GLU A 72 15.81 -6.97 31.09
CA GLU A 72 16.93 -7.87 31.43
C GLU A 72 16.75 -9.32 30.91
N ASP A 73 15.64 -9.65 30.26
CA ASP A 73 15.30 -11.00 29.81
C ASP A 73 15.05 -11.09 28.29
N THR A 74 16.03 -10.77 27.44
CA THR A 74 15.99 -11.20 26.03
C THR A 74 17.30 -11.81 25.54
N PRO A 75 17.28 -13.06 25.02
CA PRO A 75 18.44 -13.71 24.45
C PRO A 75 18.94 -12.94 23.21
N ALA A 76 20.25 -13.06 22.96
CA ALA A 76 21.00 -12.43 21.88
C ALA A 76 20.18 -12.20 20.60
N LEU A 77 20.22 -10.97 20.07
CA LEU A 77 19.61 -10.48 18.83
C LEU A 77 19.35 -11.58 17.78
N THR A 78 18.31 -12.38 17.97
CA THR A 78 17.72 -13.19 16.91
C THR A 78 17.07 -12.19 15.98
N SER A 79 17.40 -12.26 14.68
CA SER A 79 16.91 -11.40 13.60
C SER A 79 15.58 -10.74 13.96
N ALA A 80 15.63 -9.50 14.46
CA ALA A 80 14.42 -8.79 14.85
C ALA A 80 13.58 -8.65 13.59
N SER A 81 12.44 -9.33 13.53
CA SER A 81 11.45 -9.11 12.49
C SER A 81 10.65 -7.89 12.90
N LEU A 82 10.47 -6.92 12.00
CA LEU A 82 9.58 -5.80 12.24
C LEU A 82 8.15 -6.33 12.45
N PRO A 83 7.54 -6.15 13.64
CA PRO A 83 6.14 -6.49 13.82
C PRO A 83 5.24 -5.55 12.99
N PRO A 84 4.11 -6.06 12.45
CA PRO A 84 3.21 -5.28 11.61
C PRO A 84 2.61 -4.10 12.39
N ALA A 85 2.31 -2.99 11.74
CA ALA A 85 1.75 -1.81 12.41
C ALA A 85 0.35 -2.07 12.93
N PHE A 86 -0.43 -2.69 12.07
CA PHE A 86 -1.85 -2.86 12.19
C PHE A 86 -2.19 -4.28 11.76
N TYR A 87 -3.26 -4.80 12.34
CA TYR A 87 -3.90 -6.01 11.87
C TYR A 87 -5.21 -5.64 11.17
N GLY A 88 -5.52 -6.35 10.10
CA GLY A 88 -6.85 -6.37 9.52
C GLY A 88 -7.44 -7.76 9.65
N LEU A 89 -8.68 -7.86 10.10
CA LEU A 89 -9.39 -9.13 10.25
C LEU A 89 -10.60 -9.15 9.32
N GLY A 90 -10.58 -10.06 8.36
CA GLY A 90 -11.74 -10.41 7.55
C GLY A 90 -12.48 -11.59 8.14
N VAL A 91 -13.77 -11.40 8.43
CA VAL A 91 -14.63 -12.48 8.90
C VAL A 91 -15.68 -12.82 7.86
N TRP A 92 -15.66 -14.04 7.36
CA TRP A 92 -16.69 -14.59 6.50
C TRP A 92 -17.67 -15.39 7.33
N VAL A 93 -18.94 -15.11 7.14
CA VAL A 93 -20.02 -15.69 7.93
C VAL A 93 -21.00 -16.33 6.96
N ASP A 94 -21.41 -17.56 7.24
CA ASP A 94 -22.34 -18.29 6.36
C ASP A 94 -23.81 -18.05 6.69
N SER A 95 -24.11 -17.58 7.90
CA SER A 95 -25.47 -17.36 8.41
C SER A 95 -25.67 -15.95 8.94
N PRO A 96 -26.76 -15.24 8.58
CA PRO A 96 -27.05 -13.92 9.13
C PRO A 96 -27.28 -13.96 10.65
N ALA A 97 -27.63 -15.11 11.22
CA ALA A 97 -27.83 -15.27 12.66
C ALA A 97 -26.54 -15.11 13.48
N LEU A 98 -25.37 -15.31 12.87
CA LEU A 98 -24.08 -15.16 13.54
C LEU A 98 -23.60 -13.70 13.55
N LEU A 99 -24.13 -12.84 12.69
CA LEU A 99 -23.66 -11.45 12.53
C LEU A 99 -23.66 -10.66 13.86
N PRO A 100 -24.73 -10.69 14.69
CA PRO A 100 -24.72 -9.94 15.95
C PRO A 100 -23.58 -10.37 16.88
N SER A 101 -23.39 -11.68 17.06
CA SER A 101 -22.33 -12.25 17.90
C SER A 101 -20.93 -11.92 17.39
N VAL A 102 -20.73 -12.00 16.07
CA VAL A 102 -19.47 -11.62 15.42
C VAL A 102 -19.18 -10.14 15.63
N HIS A 103 -20.15 -9.26 15.39
CA HIS A 103 -19.96 -7.82 15.59
C HIS A 103 -19.69 -7.46 17.06
N ALA A 104 -20.37 -8.11 18.01
CA ALA A 104 -20.12 -7.92 19.45
C ALA A 104 -18.69 -8.35 19.84
N ALA A 105 -18.23 -9.50 19.36
CA ALA A 105 -16.87 -9.97 19.61
C ALA A 105 -15.81 -9.04 18.98
N LEU A 106 -16.03 -8.58 17.74
CA LEU A 106 -15.14 -7.64 17.06
C LEU A 106 -15.07 -6.28 17.77
N ALA A 107 -16.21 -5.77 18.26
CA ALA A 107 -16.26 -4.53 19.02
C ALA A 107 -15.44 -4.64 20.31
N LEU A 108 -15.59 -5.75 21.05
CA LEU A 108 -14.81 -6.02 22.26
C LEU A 108 -13.30 -6.10 21.96
N MET A 109 -12.90 -6.80 20.89
CA MET A 109 -11.48 -6.86 20.51
C MET A 109 -10.91 -5.49 20.18
N LYS A 110 -11.65 -4.67 19.43
CA LYS A 110 -11.24 -3.29 19.11
C LYS A 110 -11.12 -2.43 20.35
N GLU A 111 -12.06 -2.54 21.28
CA GLU A 111 -12.03 -1.80 22.55
C GLU A 111 -10.79 -2.19 23.38
N ARG A 112 -10.50 -3.50 23.49
CA ARG A 112 -9.35 -4.00 24.23
C ARG A 112 -8.02 -3.61 23.60
N LEU A 113 -7.95 -3.59 22.28
CA LEU A 113 -6.74 -3.26 21.53
C LEU A 113 -6.55 -1.76 21.31
N ALA A 114 -7.60 -0.95 21.46
CA ALA A 114 -7.50 0.50 21.39
C ALA A 114 -6.46 1.02 22.40
N ASP A 115 -5.71 2.04 22.01
CA ASP A 115 -4.83 2.72 22.93
C ASP A 115 -5.68 3.53 23.91
N VAL A 116 -5.65 3.15 25.18
CA VAL A 116 -6.13 4.00 26.29
C VAL A 116 -5.10 5.11 26.50
N LEU A 117 -4.91 5.97 25.50
CA LEU A 117 -4.22 7.23 25.69
C LEU A 117 -5.21 8.20 26.34
N ASN A 118 -5.35 8.04 27.66
CA ASN A 118 -5.82 9.08 28.57
C ASN A 118 -4.85 10.26 28.54
N THR A 119 -4.79 11.00 27.43
CA THR A 119 -4.23 12.35 27.41
C THR A 119 -4.97 13.14 26.34
N ALA A 120 -5.96 13.88 26.81
CA ALA A 120 -6.54 15.01 26.11
C ALA A 120 -5.47 16.10 25.92
N ALA A 121 -4.56 15.91 24.97
CA ALA A 121 -3.64 16.94 24.52
C ALA A 121 -3.12 16.60 23.12
N ALA A 122 -3.75 17.24 22.13
CA ALA A 122 -3.18 17.61 20.84
C ALA A 122 -2.35 16.56 20.08
N ALA A 123 -2.99 15.83 19.16
CA ALA A 123 -2.45 15.65 17.81
C ALA A 123 -3.51 14.97 16.92
N VAL A 124 -3.92 15.65 15.85
CA VAL A 124 -4.14 14.98 14.57
C VAL A 124 -2.84 14.20 14.30
N PRO A 125 -2.90 12.86 14.14
CA PRO A 125 -3.92 12.13 13.41
C PRO A 125 -4.92 11.35 14.27
N LEU A 126 -6.01 10.90 13.64
CA LEU A 126 -7.09 10.09 14.21
C LEU A 126 -6.56 8.89 15.02
N PRO A 127 -7.33 8.37 15.99
CA PRO A 127 -6.98 7.15 16.72
C PRO A 127 -6.68 6.03 15.72
N THR A 128 -5.42 5.64 15.63
CA THR A 128 -4.98 4.56 14.75
C THR A 128 -5.38 3.26 15.42
N HIS A 129 -6.54 2.70 15.05
CA HIS A 129 -6.96 1.40 15.55
C HIS A 129 -5.93 0.34 15.15
N THR A 130 -5.44 -0.42 16.13
CA THR A 130 -4.53 -1.55 15.91
C THR A 130 -5.18 -2.71 15.17
N LEU A 131 -6.53 -2.75 15.14
CA LEU A 131 -7.32 -3.78 14.46
C LEU A 131 -8.42 -3.17 13.57
N TYR A 132 -8.27 -3.32 12.26
CA TYR A 132 -9.30 -3.07 11.26
C TYR A 132 -10.11 -4.34 11.03
N THR A 133 -11.41 -4.23 10.76
CA THR A 133 -12.26 -5.43 10.60
C THR A 133 -13.29 -5.25 9.50
N PHE A 134 -13.61 -6.31 8.78
CA PHE A 134 -14.81 -6.38 7.95
C PHE A 134 -15.51 -7.72 8.14
N VAL A 135 -16.81 -7.73 7.88
CA VAL A 135 -17.64 -8.93 7.96
C VAL A 135 -18.36 -9.12 6.63
N ARG A 136 -18.27 -10.31 6.05
CA ARG A 136 -18.92 -10.65 4.78
C ARG A 136 -19.84 -11.85 4.96
N LEU A 137 -21.12 -11.69 4.65
CA LEU A 137 -22.08 -12.78 4.61
C LEU A 137 -21.94 -13.54 3.28
N GLN A 138 -21.76 -14.86 3.32
CA GLN A 138 -21.66 -15.74 2.16
C GLN A 138 -22.44 -17.04 2.35
N SER A 139 -23.77 -16.95 2.37
CA SER A 139 -24.64 -18.11 2.55
C SER A 139 -24.65 -19.06 1.35
N GLN A 140 -24.74 -18.53 0.12
CA GLN A 140 -24.98 -19.35 -1.09
C GLN A 140 -23.87 -20.36 -1.38
N VAL A 141 -22.60 -19.95 -1.36
CA VAL A 141 -21.45 -20.84 -1.67
C VAL A 141 -21.31 -21.94 -0.62
N ARG A 142 -21.61 -21.61 0.64
CA ARG A 142 -21.64 -22.60 1.72
C ARG A 142 -22.78 -23.59 1.54
N ASP A 143 -23.97 -23.13 1.14
CA ASP A 143 -25.15 -24.00 1.02
C ASP A 143 -24.91 -25.16 0.06
N GLU A 144 -24.16 -24.96 -1.02
CA GLU A 144 -23.77 -26.03 -1.95
C GLU A 144 -22.86 -27.07 -1.28
N VAL A 145 -21.81 -26.62 -0.58
CA VAL A 145 -20.84 -27.49 0.09
C VAL A 145 -21.47 -28.25 1.25
N VAL A 146 -22.27 -27.57 2.08
CA VAL A 146 -22.97 -28.18 3.21
C VAL A 146 -24.06 -29.14 2.74
N ALA A 147 -24.80 -28.82 1.66
CA ALA A 147 -25.78 -29.75 1.10
C ALA A 147 -25.11 -31.04 0.59
N ALA A 148 -23.92 -30.93 -0.02
CA ALA A 148 -23.14 -32.10 -0.43
C ALA A 148 -22.68 -32.94 0.78
N LEU A 149 -22.25 -32.29 1.88
CA LEU A 149 -21.88 -32.97 3.12
C LEU A 149 -23.07 -33.70 3.77
N VAL A 150 -24.22 -33.04 3.86
CA VAL A 150 -25.46 -33.62 4.42
C VAL A 150 -25.93 -34.82 3.58
N THR A 151 -25.90 -34.69 2.25
CA THR A 151 -26.27 -35.79 1.33
C THR A 151 -25.35 -37.01 1.51
N GLU A 152 -24.05 -36.79 1.69
CA GLU A 152 -23.10 -37.87 1.95
C GLU A 152 -23.34 -38.52 3.32
N ALA A 153 -23.62 -37.75 4.37
CA ALA A 153 -23.96 -38.27 5.69
C ALA A 153 -25.21 -39.17 5.64
N GLN A 154 -26.25 -38.72 4.93
CA GLN A 154 -27.51 -39.46 4.76
C GLN A 154 -27.37 -40.72 3.91
N SER A 155 -26.34 -40.80 3.06
CA SER A 155 -26.08 -42.00 2.23
C SER A 155 -25.55 -43.21 3.04
N GLY A 156 -25.39 -43.08 4.36
CA GLY A 156 -24.88 -44.14 5.23
C GLY A 156 -23.37 -44.36 5.10
N ARG A 157 -22.68 -43.56 4.29
CA ARG A 157 -21.22 -43.54 4.20
C ARG A 157 -20.67 -42.73 5.35
N SER A 158 -19.84 -43.34 6.20
CA SER A 158 -19.14 -42.62 7.26
C SER A 158 -18.28 -41.52 6.63
N LEU A 159 -18.63 -40.26 6.89
CA LEU A 159 -17.82 -39.13 6.48
C LEU A 159 -16.52 -39.13 7.29
N SER A 160 -15.38 -39.37 6.64
CA SER A 160 -14.09 -39.22 7.29
C SER A 160 -13.88 -37.73 7.66
N ALA A 161 -13.45 -37.43 8.89
CA ALA A 161 -13.12 -36.07 9.34
C ALA A 161 -12.22 -35.33 8.35
N LYS A 162 -11.20 -36.03 7.83
CA LYS A 162 -10.25 -35.51 6.83
C LYS A 162 -10.90 -35.06 5.51
N ARG A 163 -12.07 -35.59 5.14
CA ARG A 163 -12.81 -35.20 3.92
C ARG A 163 -13.65 -33.95 4.17
N VAL A 164 -14.36 -33.90 5.30
CA VAL A 164 -15.13 -32.72 5.71
C VAL A 164 -14.21 -31.52 5.84
N MET A 165 -13.11 -31.68 6.57
CA MET A 165 -12.12 -30.62 6.76
C MET A 165 -11.54 -30.13 5.44
N ARG A 166 -11.11 -31.03 4.54
CA ARG A 166 -10.57 -30.62 3.22
C ARG A 166 -11.56 -29.82 2.37
N ARG A 167 -12.85 -30.13 2.44
CA ARG A 167 -13.87 -29.36 1.70
C ARG A 167 -14.05 -27.95 2.27
N LEU A 168 -14.11 -27.85 3.60
CA LEU A 168 -14.24 -26.55 4.28
C LEU A 168 -12.96 -25.71 4.15
N GLU A 169 -11.79 -26.33 4.20
CA GLU A 169 -10.50 -25.69 3.95
C GLU A 169 -10.43 -25.15 2.51
N HIS A 170 -10.84 -25.95 1.51
CA HIS A 170 -10.89 -25.47 0.13
C HIS A 170 -11.82 -24.25 -0.03
N LEU A 171 -13.02 -24.32 0.54
CA LEU A 171 -13.94 -23.19 0.55
C LEU A 171 -13.34 -21.96 1.26
N THR A 172 -12.67 -22.16 2.39
CA THR A 172 -11.98 -21.09 3.12
C THR A 172 -10.97 -20.39 2.22
N ASN A 173 -10.16 -21.17 1.51
CA ASN A 173 -9.15 -20.64 0.60
C ASN A 173 -9.78 -19.82 -0.53
N GLU A 174 -10.92 -20.25 -1.08
CA GLU A 174 -11.67 -19.49 -2.09
C GLU A 174 -12.26 -18.19 -1.53
N GLN A 175 -12.85 -18.23 -0.33
CA GLN A 175 -13.42 -17.07 0.33
C GLN A 175 -12.37 -15.99 0.61
N GLN A 176 -11.17 -16.44 1.03
CA GLN A 176 -10.10 -15.60 1.54
C GLN A 176 -9.02 -15.28 0.50
N LEU A 177 -9.11 -15.81 -0.73
CA LEU A 177 -8.13 -15.63 -1.81
C LEU A 177 -7.84 -14.15 -2.10
N GLY A 178 -8.86 -13.30 -2.02
CA GLY A 178 -8.76 -11.86 -2.27
C GLY A 178 -8.31 -11.03 -1.07
N LEU A 179 -8.05 -11.64 0.10
CA LEU A 179 -7.68 -10.88 1.29
C LEU A 179 -6.43 -10.00 1.06
N PRO A 180 -5.32 -10.49 0.45
CA PRO A 180 -4.14 -9.65 0.24
C PRO A 180 -4.37 -8.41 -0.63
N THR A 181 -5.34 -8.44 -1.55
CA THR A 181 -5.65 -7.29 -2.43
C THR A 181 -6.44 -6.20 -1.70
N LEU A 182 -7.07 -6.54 -0.59
CA LEU A 182 -7.85 -5.60 0.22
C LEU A 182 -6.99 -4.72 1.13
N LYS A 183 -5.66 -4.90 1.18
CA LYS A 183 -4.74 -4.07 1.99
C LYS A 183 -4.98 -2.56 1.80
N HIS A 184 -5.19 -2.13 0.56
CA HIS A 184 -5.44 -0.73 0.21
C HIS A 184 -6.83 -0.22 0.63
N ALA A 185 -7.80 -1.11 0.82
CA ALA A 185 -9.15 -0.75 1.27
C ALA A 185 -9.26 -0.60 2.79
N PHE A 186 -8.34 -1.21 3.55
CA PHE A 186 -8.29 -1.10 5.02
C PHE A 186 -7.55 0.12 5.53
N LEU A 187 -6.85 0.85 4.65
CA LEU A 187 -5.95 1.91 5.06
C LEU A 187 -6.48 3.28 4.65
N PRO A 188 -6.69 4.20 5.62
CA PRO A 188 -7.01 5.59 5.31
C PRO A 188 -5.81 6.33 4.71
N GLU A 189 -4.58 5.83 4.92
CA GLU A 189 -3.34 6.43 4.42
C GLU A 189 -2.55 5.41 3.57
N VAL A 190 -2.25 5.79 2.32
CA VAL A 190 -1.39 5.02 1.43
C VAL A 190 0.03 4.99 2.02
N GLY A 191 0.48 3.83 2.46
CA GLY A 191 1.83 3.63 3.04
C GLY A 191 1.86 2.95 4.41
N GLN A 192 0.71 2.81 5.08
CA GLN A 192 0.65 2.06 6.34
C GLN A 192 0.70 0.54 6.08
N GLU A 193 1.46 -0.20 6.89
CA GLU A 193 1.56 -1.66 6.74
C GLU A 193 0.47 -2.36 7.56
N VAL A 194 -0.35 -3.20 6.91
CA VAL A 194 -1.36 -4.02 7.58
C VAL A 194 -1.09 -5.49 7.29
N GLU A 195 -1.04 -6.28 8.36
CA GLU A 195 -1.11 -7.73 8.27
C GLU A 195 -2.58 -8.17 8.28
N LEU A 196 -3.02 -8.82 7.19
CA LEU A 196 -4.39 -9.26 7.05
C LEU A 196 -4.55 -10.72 7.46
N LEU A 197 -5.55 -10.97 8.30
CA LEU A 197 -5.97 -12.25 8.83
C LEU A 197 -7.38 -12.57 8.31
N GLY A 198 -7.58 -13.80 7.86
CA GLY A 198 -8.86 -14.30 7.39
C GLY A 198 -9.44 -15.35 8.34
N LEU A 199 -10.73 -15.23 8.63
CA LEU A 199 -11.48 -16.19 9.41
C LEU A 199 -12.83 -16.50 8.74
N SER A 200 -13.08 -17.77 8.42
CA SER A 200 -14.38 -18.23 7.93
C SER A 200 -15.14 -18.99 9.02
N LEU A 201 -16.42 -18.66 9.24
CA LEU A 201 -17.30 -19.36 10.17
C LEU A 201 -18.30 -20.20 9.38
N PHE A 202 -18.24 -21.51 9.56
CA PHE A 202 -19.14 -22.47 8.94
C PHE A 202 -20.03 -23.12 9.98
N SER A 203 -21.31 -22.83 9.89
CA SER A 203 -22.37 -23.51 10.62
C SER A 203 -22.71 -24.81 9.87
N VAL A 204 -22.43 -25.96 10.48
CA VAL A 204 -22.61 -27.28 9.85
C VAL A 204 -23.52 -28.13 10.74
N PRO A 205 -24.51 -28.86 10.18
CA PRO A 205 -25.34 -29.77 10.97
C PRO A 205 -24.49 -30.78 11.74
N ALA A 206 -24.78 -30.97 13.03
CA ALA A 206 -24.03 -31.89 13.89
C ALA A 206 -24.01 -33.33 13.34
N SER A 207 -25.08 -33.74 12.66
CA SER A 207 -25.23 -35.04 11.97
C SER A 207 -24.20 -35.26 10.85
N ALA A 208 -23.70 -34.19 10.24
CA ALA A 208 -22.72 -34.22 9.16
C ALA A 208 -21.27 -34.08 9.66
N LEU A 209 -21.07 -33.96 10.97
CA LEU A 209 -19.76 -33.80 11.60
C LEU A 209 -19.33 -35.10 12.30
N PRO A 210 -18.09 -35.55 12.12
CA PRO A 210 -17.60 -36.77 12.77
C PRO A 210 -17.02 -36.51 14.17
N GLY A 211 -17.29 -37.44 15.08
CA GLY A 211 -16.69 -37.47 16.43
C GLY A 211 -16.99 -36.23 17.26
N ASP A 212 -15.99 -35.74 17.99
CA ASP A 212 -16.13 -34.59 18.89
C ASP A 212 -16.54 -33.28 18.18
N ALA A 213 -16.32 -33.19 16.86
CA ALA A 213 -16.70 -32.03 16.06
C ALA A 213 -18.22 -31.78 16.04
N ALA A 214 -19.02 -32.82 16.27
CA ALA A 214 -20.47 -32.69 16.39
C ALA A 214 -20.92 -31.99 17.69
N SER A 215 -20.03 -31.88 18.69
CA SER A 215 -20.39 -31.43 20.05
C SER A 215 -19.75 -30.10 20.47
N LYS A 216 -18.74 -29.62 19.73
CA LYS A 216 -17.94 -28.44 20.09
C LYS A 216 -17.53 -27.66 18.85
N VAL A 217 -17.38 -26.35 19.00
CA VAL A 217 -16.76 -25.51 17.97
C VAL A 217 -15.30 -25.91 17.79
N GLN A 218 -14.89 -26.14 16.54
CA GLN A 218 -13.50 -26.46 16.20
C GLN A 218 -12.96 -25.43 15.23
N CYS A 219 -11.82 -24.85 15.55
CA CYS A 219 -11.12 -23.89 14.70
C CYS A 219 -9.82 -24.48 14.19
N PHE A 220 -9.53 -24.20 12.92
CA PHE A 220 -8.37 -24.69 12.21
C PHE A 220 -7.64 -23.51 11.57
N VAL A 221 -6.32 -23.53 11.66
CA VAL A 221 -5.44 -22.59 10.98
C VAL A 221 -4.93 -23.31 9.74
N ALA A 222 -5.43 -22.91 8.56
CA ALA A 222 -5.10 -23.52 7.28
C ALA A 222 -3.73 -23.02 6.77
N ASP A 223 -3.42 -21.74 7.03
CA ASP A 223 -2.14 -21.09 6.74
C ASP A 223 -1.87 -19.99 7.78
N VAL A 224 -0.67 -19.39 7.80
CA VAL A 224 -0.23 -18.36 8.76
C VAL A 224 -1.27 -17.25 8.95
N ARG A 225 -2.05 -16.94 7.89
CA ARG A 225 -3.03 -15.85 7.86
C ARG A 225 -4.46 -16.29 7.57
N GLN A 226 -4.73 -17.59 7.41
CA GLN A 226 -6.03 -18.10 7.03
C GLN A 226 -6.53 -19.12 8.05
N ALA A 227 -7.73 -18.90 8.55
CA ALA A 227 -8.37 -19.78 9.52
C ALA A 227 -9.84 -20.00 9.18
N TYR A 228 -10.38 -21.09 9.69
CA TYR A 228 -11.82 -21.34 9.68
C TYR A 228 -12.27 -22.04 10.96
N CYS A 229 -13.52 -21.80 11.36
CA CYS A 229 -14.16 -22.48 12.47
C CYS A 229 -15.42 -23.18 12.00
N VAL A 230 -15.66 -24.35 12.57
CA VAL A 230 -16.85 -25.17 12.34
C VAL A 230 -17.72 -25.09 13.59
N LEU A 231 -18.93 -24.57 13.43
CA LEU A 231 -19.95 -24.48 14.47
C LEU A 231 -20.98 -25.60 14.26
N PRO A 232 -21.06 -26.60 15.16
CA PRO A 232 -22.09 -27.61 15.08
C PRO A 232 -23.46 -26.98 15.35
N VAL A 233 -24.42 -27.18 14.44
CA VAL A 233 -25.79 -26.72 14.62
C VAL A 233 -26.72 -27.92 14.79
N GLU A 234 -27.60 -27.82 15.78
CA GLU A 234 -28.63 -28.83 16.01
C GLU A 234 -29.75 -28.68 14.96
N GLU A 235 -30.15 -29.82 14.40
CA GLU A 235 -31.27 -29.88 13.47
C GLU A 235 -32.57 -29.65 14.27
N PRO A 236 -33.51 -28.84 13.77
CA PRO A 236 -34.78 -28.67 14.45
C PRO A 236 -35.54 -30.00 14.45
N ASP A 237 -36.03 -30.42 15.62
CA ASP A 237 -36.78 -31.67 15.78
C ASP A 237 -37.94 -31.76 14.78
N ALA A 238 -37.91 -32.81 13.94
CA ALA A 238 -38.94 -33.09 12.93
C ALA A 238 -40.31 -33.49 13.53
N SER A 239 -40.46 -33.49 14.87
CA SER A 239 -41.66 -33.91 15.58
C SER A 239 -42.84 -32.92 15.46
N ASN A 240 -42.62 -31.70 14.96
CA ASN A 240 -43.67 -30.68 14.81
C ASN A 240 -44.09 -30.36 13.36
N VAL A 241 -43.58 -31.08 12.36
CA VAL A 241 -44.07 -30.97 10.98
C VAL A 241 -44.76 -32.26 10.59
N ALA A 242 -46.04 -32.35 10.96
CA ALA A 242 -46.94 -33.33 10.39
C ALA A 242 -46.95 -33.15 8.86
N ALA A 243 -46.63 -34.23 8.16
CA ALA A 243 -46.55 -34.37 6.70
C ALA A 243 -45.28 -33.79 6.04
N SER A 244 -44.26 -34.62 5.84
CA SER A 244 -43.78 -34.93 4.50
C SER A 244 -42.80 -36.11 4.52
N SER A 245 -43.18 -37.18 3.83
CA SER A 245 -42.31 -38.27 3.46
C SER A 245 -41.09 -37.75 2.68
N ARG A 246 -39.88 -38.22 3.04
CA ARG A 246 -38.65 -38.00 2.24
C ARG A 246 -38.34 -36.52 1.95
N ALA A 247 -38.43 -35.65 2.94
CA ALA A 247 -37.88 -34.30 2.80
C ALA A 247 -36.36 -34.40 2.59
N ARG A 248 -35.91 -34.12 1.37
CA ARG A 248 -34.51 -33.84 1.05
C ARG A 248 -34.10 -32.65 1.92
N TYR A 249 -33.36 -32.90 2.99
CA TYR A 249 -32.80 -31.84 3.82
C TYR A 249 -31.73 -31.13 2.99
N SER A 250 -32.05 -29.95 2.47
CA SER A 250 -31.05 -29.05 1.90
C SER A 250 -30.42 -28.21 3.02
N ALA A 251 -29.22 -27.70 2.81
CA ALA A 251 -28.56 -26.73 3.71
C ALA A 251 -29.42 -25.48 4.00
N ALA A 252 -30.46 -25.24 3.19
CA ALA A 252 -31.48 -24.20 3.40
C ALA A 252 -32.43 -24.47 4.59
N SER A 253 -32.30 -25.60 5.28
CA SER A 253 -33.09 -25.96 6.46
C SER A 253 -32.56 -25.38 7.79
N LEU A 254 -31.39 -24.72 7.78
CA LEU A 254 -30.86 -24.02 8.95
C LEU A 254 -31.64 -22.73 9.18
N THR A 255 -32.72 -22.87 9.94
CA THR A 255 -33.59 -21.75 10.30
C THR A 255 -32.96 -20.92 11.42
N PRO A 256 -33.36 -19.65 11.59
CA PRO A 256 -33.04 -18.87 12.78
C PRO A 256 -33.42 -19.57 14.10
N LEU A 257 -34.38 -20.50 14.06
CA LEU A 257 -34.78 -21.33 15.21
C LEU A 257 -33.67 -22.27 15.68
N SER A 258 -32.90 -22.85 14.75
CA SER A 258 -31.73 -23.69 15.04
C SER A 258 -30.65 -22.95 15.84
N TYR A 259 -30.59 -21.62 15.73
CA TYR A 259 -29.68 -20.77 16.49
C TYR A 259 -30.33 -20.17 17.75
N ARG A 260 -31.66 -19.98 17.76
CA ARG A 260 -32.40 -19.34 18.87
C ARG A 260 -32.39 -20.15 20.16
N LEU A 261 -32.44 -21.48 20.09
CA LEU A 261 -32.45 -22.34 21.29
C LEU A 261 -31.16 -22.23 22.12
N ARG A 262 -30.10 -21.64 21.54
CA ARG A 262 -28.77 -21.48 22.14
C ARG A 262 -28.20 -20.08 22.03
N ALA A 263 -29.00 -19.04 21.80
CA ALA A 263 -28.49 -17.71 21.45
C ALA A 263 -27.37 -17.17 22.39
N ALA A 264 -27.51 -17.35 23.71
CA ALA A 264 -26.49 -16.94 24.68
C ALA A 264 -25.22 -17.82 24.65
N SER A 265 -25.35 -19.13 24.40
CA SER A 265 -24.19 -20.02 24.24
C SER A 265 -23.51 -19.83 22.89
N LEU A 266 -24.28 -19.56 21.83
CA LEU A 266 -23.77 -19.26 20.50
C LEU A 266 -22.94 -17.98 20.49
N GLU A 267 -23.38 -16.92 21.17
CA GLU A 267 -22.59 -15.70 21.31
C GLU A 267 -21.26 -15.99 22.03
N ALA A 268 -21.30 -16.74 23.14
CA ALA A 268 -20.11 -17.10 23.89
C ALA A 268 -19.14 -17.97 23.07
N GLU A 269 -19.66 -18.94 22.30
CA GLU A 269 -18.88 -19.82 21.43
C GLU A 269 -18.25 -19.07 20.25
N VAL A 270 -19.02 -18.22 19.55
CA VAL A 270 -18.51 -17.37 18.47
C VAL A 270 -17.43 -16.42 19.02
N ARG A 271 -17.68 -15.80 20.17
CA ARG A 271 -16.70 -14.94 20.83
C ARG A 271 -15.43 -15.70 21.18
N ALA A 272 -15.54 -16.87 21.80
CA ALA A 272 -14.39 -17.70 22.15
C ALA A 272 -13.59 -18.13 20.91
N ALA A 273 -14.27 -18.50 19.83
CA ALA A 273 -13.65 -18.86 18.55
C ALA A 273 -12.86 -17.69 17.96
N LEU A 274 -13.48 -16.51 17.83
CA LEU A 274 -12.83 -15.32 17.29
C LEU A 274 -11.62 -14.91 18.12
N LEU A 275 -11.80 -14.81 19.45
CA LEU A 275 -10.71 -14.40 20.35
C LEU A 275 -9.54 -15.39 20.25
N SER A 276 -9.81 -16.70 20.29
CA SER A 276 -8.78 -17.74 20.27
C SER A 276 -7.96 -17.75 18.97
N VAL A 277 -8.64 -17.64 17.81
CA VAL A 277 -7.96 -17.58 16.51
C VAL A 277 -7.10 -16.34 16.41
N VAL A 278 -7.63 -15.18 16.80
CA VAL A 278 -6.89 -13.92 16.72
C VAL A 278 -5.72 -13.90 17.69
N THR A 279 -5.87 -14.41 18.92
CA THR A 279 -4.75 -14.55 19.87
C THR A 279 -3.63 -15.40 19.29
N GLN A 280 -3.97 -16.53 18.67
CA GLN A 280 -3.01 -17.43 18.07
C GLN A 280 -2.29 -16.80 16.86
N GLN A 281 -3.03 -16.12 15.96
CA GLN A 281 -2.46 -15.52 14.76
C GLN A 281 -1.63 -14.25 15.03
N THR A 282 -1.94 -13.50 16.10
CA THR A 282 -1.24 -12.26 16.45
C THR A 282 -0.15 -12.45 17.51
N GLY A 283 -0.01 -13.66 18.05
CA GLY A 283 0.90 -13.95 19.17
C GLY A 283 0.49 -13.29 20.49
N LEU A 284 -0.76 -12.85 20.61
CA LEU A 284 -1.32 -12.31 21.85
C LEU A 284 -1.75 -13.47 22.76
N ALA A 285 -1.34 -13.48 24.03
CA ALA A 285 -1.71 -14.57 24.95
C ALA A 285 -3.22 -14.61 25.25
N SER A 286 -3.82 -13.45 25.53
CA SER A 286 -5.26 -13.29 25.67
C SER A 286 -5.69 -11.83 25.53
N PHE A 287 -7.00 -11.57 25.39
CA PHE A 287 -7.57 -10.22 25.39
C PHE A 287 -7.78 -9.62 26.79
N LYS A 288 -7.20 -10.20 27.84
CA LYS A 288 -7.17 -9.58 29.17
C LYS A 288 -6.28 -8.33 29.13
N PRO A 289 -6.62 -7.27 29.89
CA PRO A 289 -5.87 -6.01 29.86
C PRO A 289 -4.36 -6.15 30.11
N ALA A 290 -3.96 -7.01 31.06
CA ALA A 290 -2.55 -7.25 31.37
C ALA A 290 -1.79 -7.90 30.20
N ASP A 291 -2.40 -8.90 29.56
CA ASP A 291 -1.80 -9.61 28.43
C ASP A 291 -1.69 -8.70 27.20
N VAL A 292 -2.70 -7.86 26.96
CA VAL A 292 -2.66 -6.84 25.89
C VAL A 292 -1.56 -5.80 26.16
N ALA A 293 -1.41 -5.34 27.41
CA ALA A 293 -0.36 -4.40 27.78
C ALA A 293 1.05 -5.01 27.58
N ALA A 294 1.25 -6.24 28.05
CA ALA A 294 2.51 -6.97 27.87
C ALA A 294 2.83 -7.21 26.38
N TRP A 295 1.83 -7.59 25.59
CA TRP A 295 1.98 -7.77 24.14
C TRP A 295 2.34 -6.45 23.42
N LYS A 296 1.70 -5.33 23.77
CA LYS A 296 2.05 -4.00 23.25
C LYS A 296 3.48 -3.62 23.61
N GLN A 297 3.87 -3.80 24.87
CA GLN A 297 5.22 -3.50 25.36
C GLN A 297 6.28 -4.35 24.65
N SER A 298 6.04 -5.66 24.49
CA SER A 298 6.93 -6.56 23.76
C SER A 298 7.14 -6.10 22.32
N ARG A 299 6.08 -5.65 21.65
CA ARG A 299 6.16 -5.15 20.26
C ARG A 299 6.92 -3.83 20.16
N GLU A 300 6.70 -2.90 21.09
CA GLU A 300 7.49 -1.67 21.15
C GLU A 300 8.97 -1.97 21.40
N HIS A 301 9.28 -2.92 22.30
CA HIS A 301 10.66 -3.36 22.52
C HIS A 301 11.28 -3.99 21.26
N GLN A 302 10.56 -4.88 20.56
CA GLN A 302 11.01 -5.44 19.27
C GLN A 302 11.21 -4.34 18.21
N GLY A 303 10.30 -3.37 18.12
CA GLY A 303 10.44 -2.21 17.26
C GLY A 303 11.68 -1.40 17.59
N CYS A 304 12.00 -1.25 18.88
CA CYS A 304 13.19 -0.53 19.37
C CYS A 304 14.47 -1.22 18.88
N LEU A 305 14.57 -2.54 19.08
CA LEU A 305 15.70 -3.35 18.60
C LEU A 305 15.82 -3.32 17.07
N TYR A 306 14.71 -3.48 16.36
CA TYR A 306 14.69 -3.37 14.90
C TYR A 306 15.21 -2.01 14.43
N THR A 307 14.72 -0.92 15.03
CA THR A 307 15.14 0.45 14.70
C THR A 307 16.65 0.61 14.86
N ILE A 308 17.25 0.07 15.94
CA ILE A 308 18.72 0.08 16.12
C ILE A 308 19.39 -0.63 14.94
N THR A 309 18.92 -1.82 14.57
CA THR A 309 19.54 -2.59 13.48
C THR A 309 19.43 -1.88 12.13
N SER A 310 18.25 -1.34 11.81
CA SER A 310 17.99 -0.60 10.57
C SER A 310 18.80 0.69 10.51
N ALA A 311 18.76 1.53 11.55
CA ALA A 311 19.54 2.77 11.61
C ALA A 311 21.05 2.51 11.53
N THR A 312 21.56 1.48 12.22
CA THR A 312 22.98 1.07 12.14
C THR A 312 23.34 0.59 10.72
N SER A 313 22.44 -0.14 10.06
CA SER A 313 22.61 -0.57 8.67
C SER A 313 22.70 0.61 7.72
N THR A 314 21.78 1.58 7.85
CA THR A 314 21.76 2.82 7.06
C THR A 314 23.05 3.62 7.26
N MET A 315 23.52 3.79 8.51
CA MET A 315 24.80 4.44 8.78
C MET A 315 25.98 3.74 8.11
N ARG A 316 26.05 2.41 8.22
CA ARG A 316 27.12 1.62 7.61
C ARG A 316 27.08 1.74 6.09
N SER A 317 25.89 1.75 5.50
CA SER A 317 25.67 1.95 4.06
C SER A 317 26.20 3.31 3.59
N ILE A 318 25.87 4.38 4.33
CA ILE A 318 26.37 5.74 4.03
C ILE A 318 27.89 5.80 4.17
N ALA A 319 28.44 5.28 5.27
CA ALA A 319 29.89 5.31 5.52
C ALA A 319 30.69 4.49 4.50
N ALA A 320 30.15 3.37 4.01
CA ALA A 320 30.80 2.53 3.00
C ALA A 320 30.82 3.19 1.60
N ASN A 321 29.95 4.16 1.35
CA ASN A 321 29.82 4.82 0.05
C ASN A 321 30.12 6.32 0.19
N THR A 322 31.41 6.68 0.27
CA THR A 322 31.87 8.08 0.45
C THR A 322 31.44 9.02 -0.66
N ASN A 323 31.10 8.50 -1.85
CA ASN A 323 30.60 9.27 -2.98
C ASN A 323 29.08 9.48 -2.94
N MET A 324 28.38 8.89 -1.95
CA MET A 324 26.94 8.99 -1.81
C MET A 324 26.54 10.27 -1.08
N ALA A 325 26.06 11.25 -1.85
CA ALA A 325 25.49 12.47 -1.30
C ALA A 325 24.11 12.20 -0.67
N VAL A 326 23.95 12.50 0.63
CA VAL A 326 22.67 12.47 1.33
C VAL A 326 21.89 13.75 1.00
N PRO A 327 20.76 13.68 0.28
CA PRO A 327 20.03 14.88 -0.12
C PRO A 327 19.24 15.47 1.04
N GLN A 328 19.13 16.79 1.09
CA GLN A 328 18.33 17.53 2.08
C GLN A 328 16.87 17.06 2.20
N SER A 329 16.28 16.49 1.14
CA SER A 329 14.94 15.89 1.21
C SER A 329 14.79 14.79 2.26
N THR A 330 15.91 14.13 2.64
CA THR A 330 15.92 13.08 3.68
C THR A 330 15.88 13.64 5.10
N GLU A 331 16.16 14.93 5.30
CA GLU A 331 16.11 15.59 6.61
C GLU A 331 14.71 15.48 7.23
N ARG A 332 13.67 15.65 6.42
CA ARG A 332 12.28 15.50 6.87
C ARG A 332 11.98 14.07 7.33
N MET A 333 12.50 13.06 6.65
CA MET A 333 12.29 11.65 7.01
C MET A 333 13.04 11.32 8.30
N PHE A 334 14.26 11.82 8.44
CA PHE A 334 15.04 11.69 9.66
C PHE A 334 14.38 12.39 10.85
N ALA A 335 13.82 13.59 10.67
CA ALA A 335 13.08 14.29 11.71
C ALA A 335 11.84 13.51 12.18
N VAL A 336 11.19 12.76 11.29
CA VAL A 336 10.08 11.85 11.65
C VAL A 336 10.58 10.69 12.51
N LEU A 337 11.70 10.05 12.12
CA LEU A 337 12.35 9.01 12.92
C LEU A 337 12.70 9.53 14.32
N GLU A 338 13.41 10.67 14.41
CA GLU A 338 13.82 11.25 15.68
C GLU A 338 12.62 11.58 16.58
N ARG A 339 11.54 12.12 15.99
CA ARG A 339 10.29 12.39 16.72
C ARG A 339 9.70 11.11 17.33
N HIS A 340 9.66 10.01 16.59
CA HIS A 340 9.11 8.74 17.07
C HIS A 340 9.97 8.10 18.16
N VAL A 341 11.29 8.19 18.04
CA VAL A 341 12.22 7.74 19.08
C VAL A 341 12.01 8.54 20.37
N ARG A 342 11.96 9.87 20.27
CA ARG A 342 11.71 10.74 21.44
C ARG A 342 10.34 10.52 22.09
N SER A 343 9.33 10.15 21.31
CA SER A 343 7.99 9.86 21.84
C SER A 343 7.83 8.43 22.37
N GLY A 344 8.87 7.59 22.31
CA GLY A 344 8.81 6.18 22.72
C GLY A 344 7.89 5.31 21.84
N SER A 345 7.59 5.75 20.62
CA SER A 345 6.77 4.98 19.66
C SER A 345 7.70 4.23 18.71
N PHE A 346 8.34 3.20 19.24
CA PHE A 346 9.40 2.46 18.56
C PHE A 346 8.90 1.64 17.37
N LEU A 347 7.65 1.18 17.38
CA LEU A 347 7.03 0.57 16.20
C LEU A 347 6.95 1.53 15.01
N ARG A 348 6.67 2.81 15.27
CA ARG A 348 6.64 3.85 14.23
C ARG A 348 8.04 4.30 13.86
N ALA A 349 8.95 4.37 14.84
CA ALA A 349 10.36 4.64 14.61
C ALA A 349 11.00 3.58 13.68
N ALA A 350 10.69 2.30 13.90
CA ALA A 350 11.19 1.20 13.09
C ALA A 350 10.82 1.35 11.60
N ARG A 351 9.59 1.80 11.31
CA ARG A 351 9.15 2.09 9.94
C ARG A 351 9.80 3.32 9.36
N ALA A 352 9.91 4.39 10.13
CA ALA A 352 10.62 5.58 9.69
C ALA A 352 12.10 5.27 9.38
N ALA A 353 12.70 4.31 10.11
CA ALA A 353 14.04 3.80 9.82
C ALA A 353 14.10 2.97 8.53
N ASP A 354 13.11 2.10 8.27
CA ASP A 354 12.98 1.39 6.99
C ASP A 354 12.78 2.34 5.81
N ASP A 355 11.89 3.32 5.93
CA ASP A 355 11.66 4.34 4.90
C ASP A 355 12.96 5.07 4.55
N LEU A 356 13.79 5.36 5.55
CA LEU A 356 15.11 5.96 5.36
C LEU A 356 16.09 4.96 4.71
N GLN A 357 16.12 3.71 5.17
CA GLN A 357 17.01 2.67 4.66
C GLN A 357 16.74 2.34 3.19
N PHE A 358 15.47 2.27 2.80
CA PHE A 358 15.02 1.95 1.44
C PHE A 358 14.79 3.19 0.57
N HIS A 359 15.12 4.38 1.06
CA HIS A 359 15.00 5.59 0.26
C HIS A 359 15.94 5.48 -0.97
N PRO A 360 15.47 5.76 -2.20
CA PRO A 360 16.27 5.55 -3.41
C PRO A 360 17.60 6.30 -3.41
N SER A 361 17.68 7.44 -2.72
CA SER A 361 18.92 8.23 -2.61
C SER A 361 19.90 7.74 -1.52
N LEU A 362 19.47 6.83 -0.64
CA LEU A 362 20.26 6.26 0.46
C LEU A 362 20.54 4.76 0.26
N THR A 363 19.89 4.15 -0.74
CA THR A 363 20.04 2.75 -1.09
C THR A 363 21.14 2.63 -2.15
N PRO A 364 22.28 1.98 -1.86
CA PRO A 364 23.43 1.94 -2.80
C PRO A 364 23.10 1.33 -4.16
N GLN A 365 22.17 0.36 -4.20
CA GLN A 365 21.73 -0.30 -5.44
C GLN A 365 20.93 0.61 -6.38
N LEU A 366 20.30 1.67 -5.83
CA LEU A 366 19.49 2.62 -6.58
C LEU A 366 20.16 4.00 -6.68
N TYR A 367 21.27 4.18 -5.97
CA TYR A 367 22.01 5.43 -5.96
C TYR A 367 22.68 5.65 -7.32
N ILE A 368 22.36 6.79 -7.94
CA ILE A 368 23.04 7.27 -9.14
C ILE A 368 24.17 8.20 -8.68
N PRO A 369 25.45 7.85 -8.95
CA PRO A 369 26.59 8.70 -8.66
C PRO A 369 26.39 10.12 -9.17
N TRP A 370 26.87 11.09 -8.39
CA TRP A 370 26.69 12.51 -8.71
C TRP A 370 27.22 12.90 -10.09
N ASP A 371 28.41 12.39 -10.43
CA ASP A 371 29.06 12.56 -11.71
C ASP A 371 28.21 11.99 -12.85
N HIS A 372 27.61 10.81 -12.66
CA HIS A 372 26.72 10.19 -13.65
C HIS A 372 25.39 10.94 -13.80
N SER A 373 24.85 11.48 -12.70
CA SER A 373 23.70 12.38 -12.71
C SER A 373 24.04 13.64 -13.51
N LEU A 374 25.15 14.32 -13.22
CA LEU A 374 25.58 15.51 -13.94
C LEU A 374 25.74 15.26 -15.45
N ILE A 375 26.41 14.17 -15.83
CA ILE A 375 26.63 13.82 -17.24
C ILE A 375 25.29 13.56 -17.94
N SER A 376 24.41 12.78 -17.30
CA SER A 376 23.08 12.48 -17.85
C SER A 376 22.23 13.74 -18.00
N GLN A 377 22.28 14.65 -17.01
CA GLN A 377 21.59 15.93 -17.06
C GLN A 377 22.15 16.86 -18.14
N LEU A 378 23.48 16.88 -18.36
CA LEU A 378 24.15 17.60 -19.46
C LEU A 378 23.73 17.09 -20.84
N ILE A 379 23.66 15.76 -21.01
CA ILE A 379 23.22 15.12 -22.26
C ILE A 379 21.76 15.48 -22.57
N VAL A 380 20.89 15.51 -21.56
CA VAL A 380 19.48 15.92 -21.73
C VAL A 380 19.34 17.41 -22.04
N LEU A 381 20.23 18.26 -21.51
CA LEU A 381 20.22 19.71 -21.76
C LEU A 381 20.72 20.10 -23.16
N LEU A 382 21.63 19.34 -23.75
CA LEU A 382 22.32 19.71 -24.99
C LEU A 382 21.35 19.98 -26.18
N PRO A 383 20.33 19.14 -26.43
CA PRO A 383 19.33 19.39 -27.47
C PRO A 383 18.49 20.64 -27.17
N MET A 384 18.21 20.91 -25.90
CA MET A 384 17.41 22.07 -25.49
C MET A 384 18.17 23.38 -25.72
N VAL A 385 19.46 23.42 -25.37
CA VAL A 385 20.34 24.56 -25.68
C VAL A 385 20.44 24.77 -27.19
N SER A 386 20.55 23.68 -27.95
CA SER A 386 20.58 23.77 -29.42
C SER A 386 19.29 24.36 -29.99
N CYS A 387 18.13 23.92 -29.49
CA CYS A 387 16.83 24.45 -29.88
C CYS A 387 16.64 25.92 -29.51
N THR A 388 17.10 26.37 -28.33
CA THR A 388 17.00 27.78 -27.93
C THR A 388 17.91 28.67 -28.76
N LEU A 389 19.13 28.23 -29.09
CA LEU A 389 20.03 28.95 -30.00
C LEU A 389 19.44 29.09 -31.41
N LEU A 390 18.85 28.00 -31.94
CA LEU A 390 18.16 28.03 -33.23
C LEU A 390 16.92 28.94 -33.21
N ALA A 391 16.14 28.91 -32.12
CA ALA A 391 15.00 29.81 -31.93
C ALA A 391 15.44 31.28 -31.88
N ALA A 392 16.49 31.59 -31.12
CA ALA A 392 17.04 32.95 -31.02
C ALA A 392 17.55 33.45 -32.38
N ARG A 393 18.27 32.60 -33.14
CA ARG A 393 18.71 32.92 -34.50
C ARG A 393 17.53 33.24 -35.41
N SER A 394 16.48 32.43 -35.37
CA SER A 394 15.28 32.66 -36.20
C SER A 394 14.56 33.98 -35.87
N LEU A 395 14.53 34.38 -34.59
CA LEU A 395 13.98 35.67 -34.17
C LEU A 395 14.82 36.86 -34.67
N VAL A 396 16.15 36.73 -34.63
CA VAL A 396 17.06 37.77 -35.12
C VAL A 396 16.91 37.96 -36.62
N GLU A 397 16.88 36.86 -37.38
CA GLU A 397 16.67 36.87 -38.83
C GLU A 397 15.33 37.51 -39.19
N GLU A 398 14.24 37.18 -38.47
CA GLU A 398 12.93 37.78 -38.73
C GLU A 398 12.86 39.27 -38.40
N ARG A 399 13.49 39.71 -37.29
CA ARG A 399 13.61 41.14 -36.95
C ARG A 399 14.40 41.91 -38.00
N TRP A 400 15.43 41.30 -38.57
CA TRP A 400 16.17 41.87 -39.68
C TRP A 400 15.30 42.01 -40.93
N HIS A 401 14.57 40.96 -41.31
CA HIS A 401 13.68 40.98 -42.46
C HIS A 401 12.47 41.92 -42.28
N SER A 402 11.93 42.07 -41.06
CA SER A 402 10.84 43.02 -40.79
C SER A 402 11.34 44.48 -40.90
N ARG A 403 12.53 44.79 -40.37
CA ARG A 403 13.17 46.10 -40.54
C ARG A 403 13.46 46.41 -42.01
N ALA A 404 13.96 45.44 -42.78
CA ALA A 404 14.19 45.61 -44.21
C ALA A 404 12.89 45.86 -44.98
N ARG A 405 11.82 45.11 -44.70
CA ARG A 405 10.49 45.31 -45.29
C ARG A 405 9.88 46.66 -44.92
N ALA A 406 10.01 47.09 -43.66
CA ALA A 406 9.52 48.40 -43.21
C ALA A 406 10.26 49.55 -43.92
N LYS A 407 11.58 49.44 -44.10
CA LYS A 407 12.37 50.42 -44.88
C LYS A 407 11.92 50.47 -46.35
N ALA A 408 11.73 49.31 -46.99
CA ALA A 408 11.26 49.24 -48.38
C ALA A 408 9.82 49.79 -48.53
N ALA A 409 8.94 49.52 -47.57
CA ALA A 409 7.56 50.05 -47.58
C ALA A 409 7.53 51.57 -47.38
N ALA A 410 8.38 52.12 -46.51
CA ALA A 410 8.51 53.57 -46.33
C ALA A 410 8.99 54.25 -47.62
N GLN A 411 10.02 53.70 -48.27
CA GLN A 411 10.50 54.20 -49.57
C GLN A 411 9.44 54.13 -50.67
N ALA A 412 8.62 53.07 -50.70
CA ALA A 412 7.52 52.93 -51.65
C ALA A 412 6.36 53.91 -51.39
N GLN A 413 6.11 54.29 -50.13
CA GLN A 413 5.13 55.31 -49.77
C GLN A 413 5.61 56.73 -50.12
N ASP A 414 6.88 57.02 -49.91
CA ASP A 414 7.47 58.32 -50.29
C ASP A 414 7.49 58.48 -51.82
N ALA A 415 7.79 57.41 -52.57
CA ALA A 415 7.70 57.42 -54.03
C ALA A 415 6.27 57.64 -54.57
N LYS A 416 5.23 57.21 -53.84
CA LYS A 416 3.82 57.43 -54.20
C LYS A 416 3.30 58.83 -53.86
N LYS A 417 3.95 59.57 -52.95
CA LYS A 417 3.60 60.96 -52.61
C LYS A 417 4.29 61.99 -53.52
N GLY A 418 5.28 61.56 -54.30
CA GLY A 418 6.02 62.41 -55.24
C GLY A 418 5.53 62.33 -56.69
N GLN A 419 4.49 61.54 -56.97
CA GLN A 419 3.64 61.63 -58.17
C GLN A 419 2.36 62.36 -57.78
#